data_AF-A0AAV2TDD5-F1
#
_entry.id   AF-A0AAV2TDD5-F1
#
_cell.length_a   1.000
_cell.length_b   1.000
_cell.length_c   1.000
_cell.angle_alpha   90.00
_cell.angle_beta   90.00
_cell.angle_gamma   90.00
#
_symmetry.space_group_name_H-M   'P 1'
#
loop_
_entity.id
_entity.type
_entity.pdbx_description
1 polymer ?
#
loop_
_entity_poly.entity_id
_entity_poly.type
_entity_poly.pdbx_seq_one_letter_code
_entity_poly.pdbx_strand_id
1 'polypeptide(L)'
;MISPTPSHPDDVLSALGSPSRIFYKTEDKMKIHLPQSYRLEQPRRSDYFYNYLTMGLDILFDARTHQVIKFVLHTNQPGEYTFNTYYRCLFEIPLPYSDESTENKATGAQNPDGSAPKSRNVLIVTPFLNWSAIQRCIGPDMDHEPVVIYRDSKPGRNPFGPTHTYGYRDIIFEVIPDCDLLASVTLYTAIRPPSGPDP
;
A
#
# COMPACT_ATOMS: atom_id res chain seq x y z
N MET A 1 -3.18 -0.93 16.61
CA MET A 1 -3.24 0.34 15.84
C MET A 1 -1.82 0.79 15.58
N ILE A 2 -1.32 0.62 14.36
CA ILE A 2 -0.07 1.26 13.94
C ILE A 2 -0.51 2.61 13.36
N SER A 3 -0.59 3.64 14.21
CA SER A 3 -0.56 5.01 13.71
C SER A 3 0.88 5.31 13.30
N PRO A 4 1.15 5.81 12.08
CA PRO A 4 2.52 6.08 11.67
C PRO A 4 2.97 7.38 12.34
N THR A 5 3.46 7.28 13.59
CA THR A 5 4.51 8.20 14.00
C THR A 5 5.69 7.96 13.06
N PRO A 6 6.39 9.01 12.59
CA PRO A 6 7.55 8.82 11.73
C PRO A 6 8.59 8.00 12.48
N SER A 7 8.67 6.71 12.15
CA SER A 7 9.58 5.76 12.77
C SER A 7 10.93 5.84 12.07
N HIS A 8 12.00 6.01 12.85
CA HIS A 8 13.37 5.97 12.35
C HIS A 8 13.87 4.51 12.27
N PRO A 9 15.02 4.24 11.62
CA PRO A 9 15.52 2.88 11.47
C PRO A 9 15.78 2.22 12.81
N ASP A 10 16.26 2.96 13.81
CA ASP A 10 16.54 2.42 15.14
C ASP A 10 15.26 1.96 15.85
N ASP A 11 14.14 2.66 15.69
CA ASP A 11 12.84 2.24 16.23
C ASP A 11 12.40 0.91 15.60
N VAL A 12 12.58 0.80 14.28
CA VAL A 12 12.24 -0.41 13.52
C VAL A 12 13.14 -1.57 13.91
N LEU A 13 14.45 -1.34 14.05
CA LEU A 13 15.41 -2.35 14.49
C LEU A 13 15.14 -2.81 15.92
N SER A 14 14.73 -1.88 16.80
CA SER A 14 14.38 -2.23 18.18
C SER A 14 13.09 -3.05 18.26
N ALA A 15 12.10 -2.78 17.40
CA ALA A 15 10.82 -3.47 17.41
C ALA A 15 10.84 -4.81 16.66
N LEU A 16 11.50 -4.86 15.49
CA LEU A 16 11.45 -5.98 14.55
C LEU A 16 12.77 -6.76 14.45
N GLY A 17 13.85 -6.24 15.01
CA GLY A 17 15.20 -6.78 14.83
C GLY A 17 15.81 -6.41 13.47
N SER A 18 16.94 -7.04 13.16
CA SER A 18 17.67 -6.78 11.92
C SER A 18 16.89 -7.29 10.69
N PRO A 19 16.84 -6.52 9.59
CA PRO A 19 16.21 -6.96 8.37
C PRO A 19 16.98 -8.12 7.74
N SER A 20 16.28 -8.96 6.97
CA SER A 20 16.92 -10.04 6.21
C SER A 20 17.81 -9.50 5.09
N ARG A 21 17.40 -8.38 4.47
CA ARG A 21 18.14 -7.69 3.40
C ARG A 21 17.92 -6.19 3.48
N ILE A 22 18.91 -5.45 3.01
CA ILE A 22 18.80 -4.00 2.79
C ILE A 22 19.03 -3.73 1.30
N PHE A 23 18.08 -3.03 0.67
CA PHE A 23 18.16 -2.70 -0.76
C PHE A 23 18.10 -1.18 -0.95
N TYR A 24 19.09 -0.61 -1.64
CA TYR A 24 19.11 0.80 -1.99
C TYR A 24 18.53 0.98 -3.38
N LYS A 25 17.52 1.85 -3.49
CA LYS A 25 16.86 2.15 -4.76
C LYS A 25 17.91 2.70 -5.73
N THR A 26 18.09 2.03 -6.86
CA THR A 26 18.95 2.54 -7.93
C THR A 26 18.37 3.85 -8.43
N GLU A 27 19.23 4.83 -8.76
CA GLU A 27 18.81 6.18 -9.14
C GLU A 27 17.63 6.14 -10.13
N ASP A 28 16.61 6.96 -9.85
CA ASP A 28 15.40 7.02 -10.67
C ASP A 28 15.77 7.23 -12.14
N LYS A 29 15.34 6.31 -13.01
CA LYS A 29 15.64 6.31 -14.44
C LYS A 29 15.16 7.59 -15.13
N MET A 30 14.25 8.34 -14.51
CA MET A 30 13.80 9.66 -14.98
C MET A 30 14.82 10.78 -14.71
N LYS A 31 15.76 10.61 -13.77
CA LYS A 31 16.79 11.62 -13.44
C LYS A 31 17.79 11.85 -14.56
N ILE A 32 17.92 10.95 -15.54
CA ILE A 32 18.80 11.16 -16.70
C ILE A 32 18.31 12.30 -17.59
N HIS A 33 17.02 12.64 -17.52
CA HIS A 33 16.42 13.75 -18.27
C HIS A 33 16.56 15.10 -17.56
N LEU A 34 17.11 15.13 -16.33
CA LEU A 34 17.34 16.39 -15.62
C LEU A 34 18.58 17.12 -16.18
N PRO A 35 18.52 18.46 -16.25
CA PRO A 35 19.67 19.29 -16.62
C PRO A 35 20.90 18.95 -15.77
N GLN A 36 22.08 18.98 -16.38
CA GLN A 36 23.32 18.48 -15.79
C GLN A 36 23.73 19.18 -14.48
N SER A 37 23.36 20.45 -14.30
CA SER A 37 23.55 21.19 -13.04
C SER A 37 22.79 20.57 -11.86
N TYR A 38 21.53 20.18 -12.08
CA TYR A 38 20.71 19.52 -11.05
C TYR A 38 21.21 18.11 -10.69
N ARG A 39 21.92 17.44 -11.60
CA ARG A 39 22.52 16.12 -11.33
C ARG A 39 23.77 16.19 -10.45
N LEU A 40 24.48 17.32 -10.45
CA LEU A 40 25.75 17.49 -9.72
C LEU A 40 25.57 17.99 -8.28
N GLU A 41 24.48 18.72 -7.99
CA GLU A 41 24.24 19.32 -6.67
C GLU A 41 23.50 18.42 -5.67
N GLN A 42 22.88 17.32 -6.12
CA GLN A 42 22.16 16.43 -5.21
C GLN A 42 23.10 15.44 -4.52
N PRO A 43 23.06 15.33 -3.16
CA PRO A 43 23.68 14.21 -2.47
C PRO A 43 23.18 12.90 -3.08
N ARG A 44 24.10 12.00 -3.46
CA ARG A 44 23.78 10.63 -3.93
C ARG A 44 23.24 9.79 -2.78
N ARG A 45 22.03 10.12 -2.32
CA ARG A 45 21.32 9.37 -1.29
C ARG A 45 20.10 8.75 -1.95
N SER A 46 20.06 7.43 -1.91
CA SER A 46 18.95 6.63 -2.42
C SER A 46 18.09 6.17 -1.27
N ASP A 47 16.77 6.25 -1.45
CA ASP A 47 15.83 5.61 -0.53
C ASP A 47 16.19 4.13 -0.42
N TYR A 48 15.97 3.55 0.76
CA TYR A 48 16.39 2.20 1.03
C TYR A 48 15.30 1.40 1.71
N PHE A 49 15.24 0.13 1.36
CA PHE A 49 14.31 -0.84 1.92
C PHE A 49 14.98 -1.68 2.98
N TYR A 50 14.28 -1.91 4.07
CA TYR A 50 14.48 -3.06 4.95
C TYR A 50 13.50 -4.14 4.54
N ASN A 51 14.01 -5.29 4.11
CA ASN A 51 13.19 -6.44 3.73
C ASN A 51 13.20 -7.47 4.87
N TYR A 52 12.02 -7.73 5.44
CA TYR A 52 11.78 -8.75 6.45
C TYR A 52 11.08 -9.94 5.81
N LEU A 53 11.87 -10.83 5.18
CA LEU A 53 11.34 -11.93 4.36
C LEU A 53 10.44 -12.86 5.18
N THR A 54 10.82 -13.17 6.42
CA THR A 54 10.05 -14.03 7.34
C THR A 54 8.78 -13.38 7.88
N MET A 55 8.61 -12.07 7.72
CA MET A 55 7.40 -11.33 8.13
C MET A 55 6.51 -10.96 6.94
N GLY A 56 6.99 -11.16 5.71
CA GLY A 56 6.30 -10.67 4.51
C GLY A 56 6.22 -9.15 4.45
N LEU A 57 7.24 -8.44 4.93
CA LEU A 57 7.19 -7.00 5.11
C LEU A 57 8.39 -6.31 4.47
N ASP A 58 8.14 -5.29 3.66
CA ASP A 58 9.15 -4.33 3.25
C ASP A 58 8.86 -2.95 3.84
N ILE A 59 9.91 -2.28 4.31
CA ILE A 59 9.82 -0.93 4.88
C ILE A 59 10.75 -0.02 4.08
N LEU A 60 10.20 1.00 3.44
CA LEU A 60 10.96 1.99 2.70
C LEU A 60 11.22 3.21 3.57
N PHE A 61 12.49 3.62 3.60
CA PHE A 61 12.93 4.83 4.28
C PHE A 61 13.36 5.90 3.27
N ASP A 62 12.98 7.14 3.56
CA ASP A 62 13.49 8.31 2.83
C ASP A 62 14.98 8.52 3.10
N ALA A 63 15.77 8.73 2.05
CA ALA A 63 17.23 8.81 2.16
C ALA A 63 17.75 10.06 2.89
N ARG A 64 16.89 11.08 3.08
CA ARG A 64 17.27 12.37 3.66
C ARG A 64 16.90 12.45 5.13
N THR A 65 15.68 12.06 5.46
CA THR A 65 15.11 12.12 6.81
C THR A 65 15.26 10.80 7.56
N HIS A 66 15.54 9.70 6.85
CA HIS A 66 15.53 8.34 7.38
C HIS A 66 14.19 7.97 8.06
N GLN A 67 13.10 8.58 7.63
CA GLN A 67 11.76 8.26 8.12
C GLN A 67 11.10 7.24 7.21
N VAL A 68 10.27 6.38 7.78
CA VAL A 68 9.47 5.45 6.99
C VAL A 68 8.49 6.21 6.10
N ILE A 69 8.49 5.89 4.81
CA ILE A 69 7.57 6.45 3.82
C ILE A 69 6.53 5.46 3.32
N LYS A 70 6.85 4.16 3.36
CA LYS A 70 5.99 3.12 2.82
C LYS A 70 6.23 1.77 3.50
N PHE A 71 5.15 1.04 3.72
CA PHE A 71 5.14 -0.39 4.04
C PHE A 71 4.58 -1.19 2.86
N VAL A 72 5.18 -2.33 2.53
CA VAL A 72 4.65 -3.29 1.57
C VAL A 72 4.42 -4.61 2.29
N LEU A 73 3.17 -5.07 2.31
CA LEU A 73 2.70 -6.26 3.00
C LEU A 73 2.45 -7.35 1.96
N HIS A 74 3.30 -8.37 1.94
CA HIS A 74 3.25 -9.47 0.99
C HIS A 74 2.30 -10.57 1.46
N THR A 75 1.45 -11.06 0.57
CA THR A 75 0.49 -12.11 0.90
C THR A 75 0.99 -13.51 0.54
N ASN A 76 2.09 -13.63 -0.22
CA ASN A 76 2.67 -14.90 -0.67
C ASN A 76 1.62 -15.84 -1.28
N GLN A 77 0.91 -15.37 -2.31
CA GLN A 77 -0.07 -16.19 -3.04
C GLN A 77 0.60 -16.93 -4.21
N PRO A 78 0.22 -18.19 -4.48
CA PRO A 78 0.59 -18.84 -5.74
C PRO A 78 0.11 -18.00 -6.93
N GLY A 79 0.90 -17.93 -8.00
CA GLY A 79 0.60 -17.05 -9.14
C GLY A 79 1.19 -15.65 -9.02
N GLU A 80 1.98 -15.38 -8.00
CA GLU A 80 2.73 -14.13 -7.84
C GLU A 80 4.20 -14.35 -8.20
N TYR A 81 4.84 -13.37 -8.83
CA TYR A 81 6.22 -13.51 -9.32
C TYR A 81 7.23 -13.78 -8.20
N THR A 82 7.03 -13.19 -7.02
CA THR A 82 7.88 -13.38 -5.84
C THR A 82 7.39 -14.48 -4.89
N PHE A 83 6.48 -15.36 -5.34
CA PHE A 83 5.99 -16.48 -4.53
C PHE A 83 7.16 -17.27 -3.91
N ASN A 84 7.02 -17.62 -2.64
CA ASN A 84 8.02 -18.30 -1.82
C ASN A 84 9.31 -17.49 -1.53
N THR A 85 9.39 -16.22 -1.94
CA THR A 85 10.45 -15.29 -1.50
C THR A 85 10.17 -14.74 -0.11
N TYR A 86 8.90 -14.49 0.19
CA TYR A 86 8.41 -13.93 1.45
C TYR A 86 7.47 -14.92 2.14
N TYR A 87 7.40 -14.85 3.46
CA TYR A 87 6.28 -15.40 4.21
C TYR A 87 5.06 -14.50 4.03
N ARG A 88 3.87 -15.04 4.31
CA ARG A 88 2.63 -14.27 4.27
C ARG A 88 2.56 -13.32 5.46
N CYS A 89 2.42 -12.03 5.19
CA CYS A 89 2.14 -11.03 6.22
C CYS A 89 0.69 -11.16 6.69
N LEU A 90 0.48 -11.49 7.97
CA LEU A 90 -0.83 -11.63 8.59
C LEU A 90 -1.34 -10.27 9.08
N PHE A 91 -1.65 -9.38 8.14
CA PHE A 91 -2.18 -8.06 8.47
C PHE A 91 -3.71 -8.06 8.62
N GLU A 92 -4.20 -7.08 9.38
CA GLU A 92 -5.61 -6.74 9.50
C GLU A 92 -5.74 -5.22 9.36
N ILE A 93 -6.35 -4.76 8.25
CA ILE A 93 -6.51 -3.33 7.95
C ILE A 93 -7.99 -2.98 8.01
N PRO A 94 -8.45 -2.23 9.03
CA PRO A 94 -9.83 -1.77 9.11
C PRO A 94 -10.09 -0.60 8.16
N LEU A 95 -11.04 -0.77 7.24
CA LEU A 95 -11.45 0.23 6.27
C LEU A 95 -12.92 0.62 6.50
N PRO A 96 -13.20 1.88 6.89
CA PRO A 96 -14.56 2.36 7.01
C PRO A 96 -15.16 2.57 5.61
N TYR A 97 -16.37 2.05 5.40
CA TYR A 97 -17.14 2.22 4.16
C TYR A 97 -18.61 2.52 4.45
N SER A 98 -19.29 3.18 3.51
CA SER A 98 -20.72 3.47 3.57
C SER A 98 -21.51 2.49 2.70
N ASP A 99 -22.41 1.72 3.31
CA ASP A 99 -23.39 0.94 2.56
C ASP A 99 -24.53 1.87 2.09
N GLU A 100 -24.43 2.35 0.85
CA GLU A 100 -25.54 3.04 0.16
C GLU A 100 -26.74 2.09 -0.07
N SER A 101 -26.54 0.78 0.12
CA SER A 101 -27.50 -0.29 -0.17
C SER A 101 -28.61 -0.49 0.87
N THR A 102 -28.50 0.12 2.07
CA THR A 102 -29.42 -0.18 3.20
C THR A 102 -30.53 0.86 3.40
N GLU A 103 -30.51 2.03 2.73
CA GLU A 103 -31.54 3.06 2.92
C GLU A 103 -32.91 2.71 2.29
N ASN A 104 -33.00 1.68 1.44
CA ASN A 104 -34.26 1.35 0.72
C ASN A 104 -35.09 0.18 1.32
N LYS A 105 -34.81 -0.28 2.55
CA LYS A 105 -35.60 -1.35 3.22
C LYS A 105 -36.14 -1.02 4.61
N ALA A 106 -36.11 0.25 5.02
CA ALA A 106 -36.84 0.72 6.21
C ALA A 106 -38.09 1.51 5.81
N THR A 107 -39.06 0.85 5.17
CA THR A 107 -40.43 1.40 5.10
C THR A 107 -41.06 1.32 6.49
N GLY A 108 -41.15 2.47 7.16
CA GLY A 108 -42.20 2.74 8.14
C GLY A 108 -41.77 2.83 9.61
N ALA A 109 -40.97 3.83 9.98
CA ALA A 109 -41.09 4.51 11.27
C ALA A 109 -40.39 5.89 11.19
N GLN A 110 -41.16 6.95 10.96
CA GLN A 110 -40.67 8.32 11.04
C GLN A 110 -40.48 8.68 12.52
N ASN A 111 -39.24 8.95 12.93
CA ASN A 111 -38.94 9.71 14.16
C ASN A 111 -38.47 11.11 13.76
N PRO A 112 -39.08 12.19 14.29
CA PRO A 112 -38.70 13.55 13.96
C PRO A 112 -37.89 14.17 15.11
N ASP A 113 -36.67 13.70 15.38
CA ASP A 113 -35.70 14.50 16.14
C ASP A 113 -34.28 13.92 16.08
N GLY A 114 -33.26 14.79 15.95
CA GLY A 114 -31.86 14.54 16.31
C GLY A 114 -31.06 13.51 15.49
N SER A 115 -30.08 14.01 14.73
CA SER A 115 -29.04 13.26 14.01
C SER A 115 -28.47 12.04 14.75
N ALA A 116 -28.98 10.84 14.44
CA ALA A 116 -28.32 9.60 14.82
C ALA A 116 -27.02 9.45 14.01
N PRO A 117 -25.87 9.11 14.63
CA PRO A 117 -24.64 8.90 13.88
C PRO A 117 -24.83 7.71 12.93
N LYS A 118 -24.68 7.94 11.60
CA LYS A 118 -24.60 6.86 10.62
C LYS A 118 -23.50 5.89 11.07
N SER A 119 -23.87 4.71 11.56
CA SER A 119 -22.91 3.67 11.93
C SER A 119 -22.16 3.27 10.66
N ARG A 120 -20.92 3.75 10.50
CA ARG A 120 -20.08 3.37 9.36
C ARG A 120 -19.70 1.90 9.51
N ASN A 121 -19.97 1.10 8.48
CA ASN A 121 -19.52 -0.28 8.44
C ASN A 121 -17.98 -0.30 8.28
N VAL A 122 -17.34 -1.32 8.85
CA VAL A 122 -15.88 -1.48 8.79
C VAL A 122 -15.57 -2.82 8.13
N LEU A 123 -14.85 -2.77 7.00
CA LEU A 123 -14.27 -3.94 6.36
C LEU A 123 -12.90 -4.22 6.95
N ILE A 124 -12.63 -5.46 7.40
CA ILE A 124 -11.28 -5.86 7.80
C ILE A 124 -10.60 -6.55 6.62
N VAL A 125 -9.63 -5.87 6.01
CA VAL A 125 -8.82 -6.45 4.93
C VAL A 125 -7.75 -7.33 5.53
N THR A 126 -7.67 -8.57 5.05
CA THR A 126 -6.70 -9.59 5.46
C THR A 126 -6.01 -10.16 4.21
N PRO A 127 -4.87 -10.86 4.34
CA PRO A 127 -4.20 -11.47 3.18
C PRO A 127 -5.00 -12.60 2.51
N PHE A 128 -6.13 -13.01 3.09
CA PHE A 128 -7.01 -14.07 2.59
C PHE A 128 -8.27 -13.54 1.92
N LEU A 129 -8.51 -12.23 1.98
CA LEU A 129 -9.73 -11.63 1.45
C LEU A 129 -9.64 -11.51 -0.07
N ASN A 130 -10.70 -11.95 -0.74
CA ASN A 130 -10.82 -11.80 -2.18
C ASN A 130 -10.95 -10.31 -2.56
N TRP A 131 -10.35 -9.95 -3.70
CA TRP A 131 -10.40 -8.60 -4.23
C TRP A 131 -11.83 -8.15 -4.54
N SER A 132 -12.65 -9.01 -5.15
CA SER A 132 -14.07 -8.74 -5.39
C SER A 132 -14.86 -8.34 -4.12
N ALA A 133 -14.52 -8.89 -2.96
CA ALA A 133 -15.15 -8.53 -1.69
C ALA A 133 -14.75 -7.12 -1.23
N ILE A 134 -13.48 -6.75 -1.41
CA ILE A 134 -12.97 -5.40 -1.14
C ILE A 134 -13.63 -4.40 -2.08
N GLN A 135 -13.61 -4.68 -3.39
CA GLN A 135 -14.18 -3.81 -4.42
C GLN A 135 -15.69 -3.60 -4.21
N ARG A 136 -16.43 -4.58 -3.71
CA ARG A 136 -17.86 -4.41 -3.39
C ARG A 136 -18.10 -3.38 -2.28
N CYS A 137 -17.22 -3.31 -1.29
CA CYS A 137 -17.37 -2.43 -0.13
C CYS A 137 -16.83 -1.02 -0.38
N ILE A 138 -15.68 -0.90 -1.04
CA ILE A 138 -14.99 0.39 -1.23
C ILE A 138 -14.87 0.84 -2.68
N GLY A 139 -15.23 0.01 -3.65
CA GLY A 139 -15.09 0.28 -5.09
C GLY A 139 -15.72 1.58 -5.62
N PRO A 140 -16.84 2.09 -5.07
CA PRO A 140 -17.36 3.41 -5.47
C PRO A 140 -16.38 4.56 -5.21
N ASP A 141 -15.49 4.43 -4.24
CA ASP A 141 -14.50 5.42 -3.84
C ASP A 141 -13.08 5.10 -4.39
N MET A 142 -12.95 4.09 -5.25
CA MET A 142 -11.65 3.63 -5.79
C MET A 142 -11.40 4.14 -7.21
N ASP A 143 -10.12 4.25 -7.58
CA ASP A 143 -9.72 4.50 -8.96
C ASP A 143 -10.21 3.37 -9.87
N HIS A 144 -10.94 3.71 -10.93
CA HIS A 144 -11.60 2.73 -11.80
C HIS A 144 -10.65 1.99 -12.74
N GLU A 145 -9.49 2.57 -13.07
CA GLU A 145 -8.52 1.97 -14.00
C GLU A 145 -7.26 1.51 -13.25
N PRO A 146 -6.95 0.20 -13.25
CA PRO A 146 -5.76 -0.29 -12.59
C PRO A 146 -4.50 0.06 -13.37
N VAL A 147 -3.41 0.31 -12.65
CA VAL A 147 -2.08 0.27 -13.25
C VAL A 147 -1.64 -1.19 -13.34
N VAL A 148 -1.35 -1.65 -14.56
CA VAL A 148 -0.91 -3.02 -14.85
C VAL A 148 0.60 -3.14 -14.68
N ILE A 149 1.05 -4.07 -13.84
CA ILE A 149 2.46 -4.28 -13.53
C ILE A 149 2.95 -5.60 -14.14
N TYR A 150 3.97 -5.49 -14.99
CA TYR A 150 4.73 -6.64 -15.48
C TYR A 150 6.01 -6.77 -14.67
N ARG A 151 6.08 -7.81 -13.82
CA ARG A 151 7.30 -8.15 -13.09
C ARG A 151 8.27 -8.86 -14.06
N ASP A 152 9.43 -8.24 -14.28
CA ASP A 152 10.47 -8.54 -15.28
C ASP A 152 10.20 -7.97 -16.69
N SER A 153 11.22 -7.33 -17.26
CA SER A 153 11.19 -6.71 -18.59
C SER A 153 11.54 -7.69 -19.71
N LYS A 154 11.96 -8.92 -19.38
CA LYS A 154 12.18 -9.98 -20.37
C LYS A 154 10.93 -10.85 -20.54
N PRO A 155 10.34 -10.91 -21.75
CA PRO A 155 9.18 -11.78 -22.01
C PRO A 155 9.52 -13.26 -21.75
N GLY A 156 8.58 -13.98 -21.15
CA GLY A 156 8.67 -15.44 -20.93
C GLY A 156 9.31 -15.89 -19.61
N ARG A 157 9.77 -14.97 -18.75
CA ARG A 157 10.38 -15.33 -17.46
C ARG A 157 9.40 -15.35 -16.29
N ASN A 158 8.34 -14.54 -16.36
CA ASN A 158 7.22 -14.58 -15.43
C ASN A 158 6.10 -15.45 -16.03
N PRO A 159 5.89 -16.69 -15.56
CA PRO A 159 4.86 -17.58 -16.08
C PRO A 159 3.44 -17.21 -15.61
N PHE A 160 3.31 -16.28 -14.65
CA PHE A 160 2.04 -15.98 -13.98
C PHE A 160 1.33 -14.73 -14.53
N GLY A 161 1.93 -14.03 -15.49
CA GLY A 161 1.34 -12.82 -16.06
C GLY A 161 1.45 -11.59 -15.16
N PRO A 162 0.76 -10.49 -15.52
CA PRO A 162 0.83 -9.23 -14.79
C PRO A 162 -0.06 -9.22 -13.54
N THR A 163 0.24 -8.29 -12.63
CA THR A 163 -0.66 -7.92 -11.53
C THR A 163 -1.36 -6.60 -11.83
N HIS A 164 -2.52 -6.38 -11.22
CA HIS A 164 -3.26 -5.12 -11.32
C HIS A 164 -3.15 -4.35 -10.01
N THR A 165 -2.84 -3.05 -10.08
CA THR A 165 -2.77 -2.20 -8.90
C THR A 165 -3.86 -1.16 -8.89
N TYR A 166 -4.54 -1.06 -7.75
CA TYR A 166 -5.64 -0.13 -7.53
C TYR A 166 -5.34 0.77 -6.33
N GLY A 167 -5.55 2.08 -6.52
CA GLY A 167 -5.38 3.09 -5.47
C GLY A 167 -6.65 3.30 -4.66
N TYR A 168 -6.50 3.42 -3.34
CA TYR A 168 -7.54 3.87 -2.43
C TYR A 168 -6.91 4.68 -1.30
N ARG A 169 -7.09 6.01 -1.33
CA ARG A 169 -6.52 6.93 -0.34
C ARG A 169 -5.00 6.80 -0.23
N ASP A 170 -4.52 6.31 0.90
CA ASP A 170 -3.13 6.08 1.30
C ASP A 170 -2.72 4.59 1.18
N ILE A 171 -3.51 3.81 0.42
CA ILE A 171 -3.35 2.37 0.25
C ILE A 171 -3.33 2.04 -1.26
N ILE A 172 -2.44 1.14 -1.65
CA ILE A 172 -2.46 0.49 -2.96
C ILE A 172 -2.68 -1.01 -2.75
N PHE A 173 -3.63 -1.58 -3.48
CA PHE A 173 -3.88 -3.01 -3.54
C PHE A 173 -3.29 -3.56 -4.84
N GLU A 174 -2.34 -4.48 -4.73
CA GLU A 174 -1.85 -5.27 -5.86
C GLU A 174 -2.62 -6.60 -5.90
N VAL A 175 -3.28 -6.88 -7.01
CA VAL A 175 -4.20 -8.00 -7.20
C VAL A 175 -3.64 -8.93 -8.27
N ILE A 176 -3.76 -10.22 -8.05
CA ILE A 176 -3.48 -11.27 -9.04
C ILE A 176 -4.80 -11.54 -9.77
N PRO A 177 -4.94 -11.11 -11.04
CA PRO A 177 -6.23 -11.17 -11.74
C PRO A 177 -6.79 -12.59 -11.87
N ASP A 178 -5.91 -13.57 -12.08
CA ASP A 178 -6.30 -14.96 -12.35
C ASP A 178 -6.93 -15.68 -11.14
N CYS A 179 -6.71 -15.20 -9.92
CA CYS A 179 -7.22 -15.86 -8.71
C CYS A 179 -8.00 -14.94 -7.75
N ASP A 180 -8.25 -13.67 -8.13
CA ASP A 180 -9.02 -12.69 -7.33
C ASP A 180 -8.46 -12.47 -5.91
N LEU A 181 -7.15 -12.66 -5.73
CA LEU A 181 -6.46 -12.49 -4.44
C LEU A 181 -5.46 -11.33 -4.50
N LEU A 182 -5.20 -10.74 -3.33
CA LEU A 182 -4.15 -9.74 -3.16
C LEU A 182 -2.77 -10.41 -3.30
N ALA A 183 -1.88 -9.86 -4.13
CA ALA A 183 -0.44 -10.13 -4.14
C ALA A 183 0.27 -9.36 -3.03
N SER A 184 -0.08 -8.08 -2.87
CA SER A 184 0.47 -7.23 -1.83
C SER A 184 -0.48 -6.08 -1.47
N VAL A 185 -0.29 -5.51 -0.29
CA VAL A 185 -0.92 -4.25 0.12
C VAL A 185 0.17 -3.27 0.49
N THR A 186 0.15 -2.09 -0.12
CA THR A 186 1.11 -1.03 0.16
C THR A 186 0.43 0.09 0.93
N LEU A 187 0.98 0.44 2.08
CA LEU A 187 0.57 1.60 2.89
C LEU A 187 1.62 2.70 2.74
N TYR A 188 1.22 3.94 2.49
CA TYR A 188 2.15 5.04 2.36
C TYR A 188 1.56 6.32 2.93
N THR A 189 2.38 7.17 3.54
CA THR A 189 1.89 8.51 3.89
C THR A 189 1.84 9.36 2.63
N ALA A 190 0.74 10.06 2.41
CA ALA A 190 0.74 11.18 1.48
C ALA A 190 1.77 12.19 1.98
N ILE A 191 2.68 12.64 1.11
CA ILE A 191 3.60 13.73 1.42
C ILE A 191 2.72 14.95 1.66
N ARG A 192 2.60 15.42 2.91
CA ARG A 192 1.99 16.74 3.14
C ARG A 192 2.89 17.76 2.45
N PRO A 193 2.37 18.61 1.55
CA PRO A 193 3.13 19.77 1.12
C PRO A 193 3.52 20.54 2.40
N PRO A 194 4.74 21.11 2.46
CA PRO A 194 5.09 21.98 3.58
C PRO A 194 3.98 23.01 3.70
N SER A 195 3.41 23.13 4.90
CA SER A 195 2.50 24.23 5.22
C SER A 195 3.22 25.50 4.80
N GLY A 196 2.70 26.17 3.76
CA GLY A 196 3.17 27.49 3.41
C GLY A 196 3.08 28.38 4.66
N PRO A 197 3.90 29.43 4.77
CA PRO A 197 3.73 30.38 5.85
C PRO A 197 2.28 30.86 5.84
N ASP A 198 1.60 30.75 6.98
CA ASP A 198 0.28 31.35 7.17
C ASP A 198 0.34 32.83 6.77
N PRO A 199 -0.70 33.35 6.09
CA PRO A 199 -0.74 34.73 5.61
C PRO A 199 -0.62 35.78 6.71
#